data_AF-A0A9Q3J898-F1
#
_entry.id   AF-A0A9Q3J898-F1
#
_cell.length_a   1.000
_cell.length_b   1.000
_cell.length_c   1.000
_cell.angle_alpha   90.00
_cell.angle_beta   90.00
_cell.angle_gamma   90.00
#
_symmetry.space_group_name_H-M   'P 1'
#
loop_
_entity.id
_entity.type
_entity.pdbx_description
1 polymer ?
#
loop_
_entity_poly.entity_id
_entity_poly.type
_entity_poly.pdbx_seq_one_letter_code
_entity_poly.pdbx_strand_id
1 'polypeptide(L)'
;MIKGDFELPERLVKARVNTLFTRSPHRWYIKLRQAHGHQSWTWWKTQINNKWANDAWRFKVETAFESAKFNADKDKALPWFIQKKDILTALYPDMS
;
A
#
# COMPACT_ATOMS: atom_id res chain seq x y z
N MET A 1 -16.11 4.81 16.26
CA MET A 1 -15.58 3.46 15.95
C MET A 1 -14.52 3.15 16.97
N ILE A 2 -14.70 2.11 17.79
CA ILE A 2 -13.91 1.87 19.00
C ILE A 2 -12.68 1.02 18.63
N LYS A 3 -11.50 1.35 19.18
CA LYS A 3 -10.21 0.67 18.92
C LYS A 3 -10.26 -0.87 19.04
N GLY A 4 -11.19 -1.42 19.81
CA GLY A 4 -11.38 -2.87 20.01
C GLY A 4 -11.93 -3.64 18.81
N ASP A 5 -12.58 -2.97 17.84
CA ASP A 5 -13.12 -3.65 16.65
C ASP A 5 -12.02 -4.10 15.66
N PHE A 6 -10.77 -3.68 15.89
CA PHE A 6 -9.63 -3.89 15.00
C PHE A 6 -8.60 -4.90 15.48
N GLU A 7 -8.79 -5.51 16.66
CA GLU A 7 -7.93 -6.61 17.12
C GLU A 7 -8.27 -7.91 16.37
N LEU A 8 -7.94 -7.92 15.07
CA LEU A 8 -8.05 -9.10 14.24
C LEU A 8 -6.95 -10.10 14.64
N PRO A 9 -7.31 -11.37 14.93
CA PRO A 9 -6.34 -12.44 15.08
C PRO A 9 -5.34 -12.45 13.92
N GLU A 10 -4.07 -12.69 14.21
CA GLU A 10 -2.98 -12.62 13.23
C GLU A 10 -3.25 -13.48 11.97
N ARG A 11 -3.91 -14.62 12.16
CA ARG A 11 -4.37 -15.51 11.08
C ARG A 11 -5.33 -14.82 10.10
N LEU A 12 -6.23 -13.96 10.60
CA LEU A 12 -7.18 -13.21 9.77
C LEU A 12 -6.51 -12.04 9.06
N VAL A 13 -5.58 -11.35 9.73
CA VAL A 13 -4.77 -10.30 9.09
C VAL A 13 -4.00 -10.89 7.90
N LYS A 14 -3.31 -12.01 8.10
CA LYS A 14 -2.57 -12.71 7.04
C LYS A 14 -3.47 -13.20 5.89
N ALA A 15 -4.69 -13.65 6.19
CA ALA A 15 -5.67 -14.02 5.18
C ALA A 15 -6.14 -12.81 4.36
N ARG A 16 -6.37 -11.67 5.01
CA ARG A 16 -6.81 -10.41 4.36
C ARG A 16 -5.73 -9.76 3.53
N VAL A 17 -4.45 -9.92 3.86
CA VAL A 17 -3.34 -9.38 3.04
C VAL A 17 -3.43 -9.89 1.60
N ASN A 18 -3.81 -11.15 1.41
CA ASN A 18 -4.02 -11.74 0.09
C ASN A 18 -5.12 -11.02 -0.72
N THR A 19 -6.19 -10.57 -0.06
CA THR A 19 -7.30 -9.86 -0.71
C THR A 19 -7.05 -8.35 -0.85
N LEU A 20 -6.24 -7.76 0.03
CA LEU A 20 -5.93 -6.34 0.03
C LEU A 20 -4.89 -5.99 -1.04
N PHE A 21 -3.93 -6.88 -1.28
CA PHE A 21 -2.98 -6.70 -2.35
C PHE A 21 -3.61 -7.05 -3.70
N THR A 22 -3.48 -6.12 -4.65
CA THR A 22 -3.97 -6.30 -6.02
C THR A 22 -2.80 -6.17 -6.99
N ARG A 23 -2.88 -6.85 -8.15
CA ARG A 23 -1.88 -6.75 -9.23
C ARG A 23 -0.43 -7.03 -8.76
N SER A 24 0.45 -6.03 -8.79
CA SER A 24 1.88 -6.17 -8.51
C SER A 24 2.17 -6.54 -7.05
N PRO A 25 1.60 -5.84 -6.04
CA PRO A 25 1.63 -6.27 -4.65
C PRO A 25 1.21 -7.73 -4.42
N HIS A 26 0.14 -8.18 -5.10
CA HIS A 26 -0.35 -9.56 -4.95
C HIS A 26 0.69 -10.59 -5.44
N ARG A 27 1.26 -10.34 -6.63
CA ARG A 27 2.31 -11.22 -7.20
C ARG A 27 3.54 -11.29 -6.30
N TRP A 28 3.96 -10.17 -5.72
CA TRP A 28 5.05 -10.14 -4.75
C TRP A 28 4.73 -10.99 -3.51
N TYR A 29 3.53 -10.83 -2.95
CA TYR A 29 3.11 -11.55 -1.75
C TYR A 29 3.10 -13.06 -1.97
N ILE A 30 2.51 -13.53 -3.08
CA ILE A 30 2.48 -14.95 -3.41
C ILE A 30 3.89 -15.53 -3.55
N LYS A 31 4.78 -14.86 -4.27
CA LYS A 31 6.18 -15.33 -4.43
C LYS A 31 6.91 -15.41 -3.10
N LEU A 32 6.77 -14.37 -2.27
CA LEU A 32 7.45 -14.31 -0.99
C LEU A 32 6.92 -15.38 -0.01
N ARG A 33 5.61 -15.63 -0.04
CA ARG A 33 4.96 -16.69 0.75
C ARG A 33 5.39 -18.10 0.30
N GLN A 34 5.54 -18.32 -1.00
CA GLN A 34 6.05 -19.59 -1.54
C GLN A 34 7.50 -19.86 -1.11
N ALA A 35 8.34 -18.82 -1.08
CA ALA A 35 9.75 -18.95 -0.72
C ALA A 35 10.00 -19.14 0.78
N HIS A 36 9.22 -18.48 1.64
CA HIS A 36 9.48 -18.44 3.09
C HIS A 36 8.42 -19.13 3.95
N GLY A 37 7.37 -19.68 3.35
CA GLY A 37 6.31 -20.41 4.03
C GLY A 37 5.48 -19.54 4.99
N HIS A 38 5.09 -20.13 6.12
CA HIS A 38 4.34 -19.42 7.15
C HIS A 38 5.27 -18.58 8.03
N GLN A 39 5.05 -17.27 8.01
CA GLN A 39 5.81 -16.30 8.80
C GLN A 39 4.90 -15.51 9.74
N SER A 40 5.51 -14.88 10.75
CA SER A 40 4.83 -13.99 11.70
C SER A 40 4.41 -12.69 11.02
N TRP A 41 3.41 -12.02 11.58
CA TRP A 41 2.95 -10.72 11.07
C TRP A 41 4.02 -9.64 11.20
N THR A 42 4.84 -9.68 12.26
CA THR A 42 6.00 -8.79 12.41
C THR A 42 6.96 -8.93 11.24
N TRP A 43 7.27 -10.16 10.83
CA TRP A 43 8.11 -10.40 9.65
C TRP A 43 7.49 -9.81 8.39
N TRP A 44 6.18 -10.03 8.17
CA TRP A 44 5.48 -9.45 7.03
C TRP A 44 5.50 -7.93 7.02
N LYS A 45 5.29 -7.26 8.17
CA LYS A 45 5.40 -5.80 8.27
C LYS A 45 6.79 -5.32 7.83
N THR A 46 7.85 -6.00 8.29
CA THR A 46 9.22 -5.68 7.87
C THR A 46 9.38 -5.81 6.36
N GLN A 47 8.91 -6.90 5.75
CA GLN A 47 9.01 -7.08 4.29
C GLN A 47 8.21 -6.04 3.50
N ILE A 48 7.01 -5.69 3.97
CA ILE A 48 6.16 -4.66 3.36
C ILE A 48 6.88 -3.31 3.39
N ASN A 49 7.40 -2.92 4.55
CA ASN A 49 8.10 -1.64 4.70
C ASN A 49 9.38 -1.61 3.88
N ASN A 50 10.14 -2.70 3.86
CA ASN A 50 11.35 -2.81 3.06
C ASN A 50 11.07 -2.74 1.55
N LYS A 51 9.88 -3.09 1.09
CA LYS A 51 9.53 -3.07 -0.33
C LYS A 51 8.85 -1.78 -0.78
N TRP A 52 7.96 -1.24 0.05
CA TRP A 52 7.03 -0.16 -0.31
C TRP A 52 6.98 1.01 0.67
N ALA A 53 7.87 1.07 1.65
CA ALA A 53 7.99 2.22 2.54
C ALA A 53 9.47 2.59 2.77
N ASN A 54 10.33 2.29 1.79
CA ASN A 54 11.72 2.70 1.78
C ASN A 54 11.92 3.99 0.95
N ASP A 55 13.05 4.67 1.14
CA ASP A 55 13.34 5.95 0.48
C ASP A 55 13.33 5.86 -1.05
N ALA A 56 13.82 4.76 -1.62
CA ALA A 56 13.82 4.56 -3.07
C ALA A 56 12.40 4.40 -3.64
N TRP A 57 11.49 3.78 -2.89
CA TRP A 57 10.08 3.69 -3.26
C TRP A 57 9.41 5.05 -3.10
N ARG A 58 9.69 5.74 -1.99
CA ARG A 58 9.17 7.08 -1.71
C ARG A 58 9.52 8.05 -2.84
N PHE A 59 10.79 8.12 -3.21
CA PHE A 59 11.29 8.95 -4.31
C PHE A 59 10.58 8.65 -5.64
N LYS A 60 10.36 7.36 -5.96
CA LYS A 60 9.61 6.96 -7.17
C LYS A 60 8.17 7.44 -7.15
N VAL A 61 7.50 7.37 -6.01
CA VAL A 61 6.11 7.82 -5.86
C VAL A 61 6.02 9.34 -5.92
N GLU A 62 6.93 10.06 -5.27
CA GLU A 62 7.04 11.53 -5.35
C GLU A 62 7.25 11.97 -6.81
N THR A 63 8.22 11.39 -7.51
CA THR A 63 8.49 11.69 -8.94
C THR A 63 7.26 11.42 -9.82
N ALA A 64 6.58 10.28 -9.60
CA ALA A 64 5.37 9.93 -10.34
C ALA A 64 4.19 10.86 -10.01
N PHE A 65 4.13 11.38 -8.80
CA PHE A 65 3.13 12.36 -8.39
C PHE A 65 3.37 13.71 -9.07
N GLU A 66 4.60 14.24 -9.02
CA GLU A 66 4.98 15.54 -9.59
C GLU A 66 4.77 15.62 -11.12
N SER A 67 5.10 14.53 -11.80
CA SER A 67 4.94 14.39 -13.25
C SER A 67 3.49 14.15 -13.70
N ALA A 68 2.61 13.70 -12.80
CA ALA A 68 1.23 13.43 -13.15
C ALA A 68 0.41 14.72 -13.25
N LYS A 69 0.00 15.07 -14.46
CA LYS A 69 -0.93 16.17 -14.72
C LYS A 69 -2.33 15.64 -15.02
N PHE A 70 -3.35 16.38 -14.60
CA PHE A 70 -4.74 16.07 -14.95
C PHE A 70 -4.97 16.36 -16.43
N ASN A 71 -5.58 15.41 -17.14
CA ASN A 71 -5.98 15.56 -18.53
C ASN A 71 -7.51 15.52 -18.64
N ALA A 72 -8.13 16.65 -18.99
CA ALA A 72 -9.59 16.76 -19.04
C ALA A 72 -10.27 15.84 -20.07
N ASP A 73 -9.56 15.44 -21.13
CA ASP A 73 -10.10 14.57 -22.19
C ASP A 73 -10.01 13.08 -21.82
N LYS A 74 -9.11 12.71 -20.90
CA LYS A 74 -8.78 11.32 -20.57
C LYS A 74 -9.16 10.92 -19.14
N ASP A 75 -9.09 11.86 -18.20
CA ASP A 75 -9.24 11.60 -16.78
C ASP A 75 -10.62 12.01 -16.27
N LYS A 76 -11.16 11.19 -15.36
CA LYS A 76 -12.33 11.58 -14.56
C LYS A 76 -11.85 12.36 -13.34
N ALA A 77 -12.34 13.58 -13.18
CA ALA A 77 -11.89 14.50 -12.12
C ALA A 77 -11.90 13.86 -10.72
N LEU A 78 -13.04 13.32 -10.27
CA LEU A 78 -13.18 12.80 -8.90
C LEU A 78 -12.21 11.63 -8.60
N PRO A 79 -12.14 10.54 -9.39
CA PRO A 79 -11.15 9.48 -9.18
C PRO A 79 -9.69 9.97 -9.21
N TRP A 80 -9.38 10.93 -10.09
CA TRP A 80 -8.03 11.48 -10.19
C TRP A 80 -7.64 12.23 -8.91
N PHE A 81 -8.50 13.12 -8.42
CA PHE A 81 -8.23 13.86 -7.18
C PHE A 81 -8.17 12.97 -5.95
N ILE A 82 -9.05 11.95 -5.84
CA ILE A 82 -8.98 10.98 -4.74
C ILE A 82 -7.64 10.25 -4.75
N GLN A 83 -7.20 9.76 -5.92
CA GLN A 83 -5.91 9.09 -6.03
C GLN A 83 -4.75 10.00 -5.63
N LYS A 84 -4.76 11.28 -6.02
CA LYS A 84 -3.72 12.24 -5.63
C LYS A 84 -3.72 12.51 -4.13
N LYS A 85 -4.89 12.67 -3.52
CA LYS A 85 -5.03 12.80 -2.07
C LYS A 85 -4.46 11.58 -1.35
N ASP A 86 -4.83 10.37 -1.76
CA ASP A 86 -4.36 9.14 -1.13
C ASP A 86 -2.83 9.01 -1.20
N ILE A 87 -2.21 9.39 -2.32
CA ILE A 87 -0.75 9.42 -2.47
C ILE A 87 -0.12 10.43 -1.50
N LEU A 88 -0.66 11.65 -1.41
CA LEU A 88 -0.14 12.68 -0.51
C LEU A 88 -0.26 12.27 0.96
N THR A 89 -1.41 11.73 1.38
CA THR A 89 -1.60 11.24 2.75
C THR A 89 -0.65 10.07 3.06
N ALA A 90 -0.33 9.22 2.07
CA ALA A 90 0.64 8.14 2.25
C ALA A 90 2.09 8.65 2.38
N LEU A 91 2.47 9.68 1.62
CA LEU A 91 3.82 10.27 1.66
C LEU A 91 4.03 11.18 2.88
N TYR A 92 3.00 11.92 3.27
CA TYR A 92 3.02 12.95 4.29
C TYR A 92 1.84 12.80 5.26
N PRO A 93 1.83 11.73 6.08
CA PRO A 93 0.72 11.43 6.98
C PRO A 93 0.49 12.52 8.04
N ASP A 94 1.54 13.28 8.40
CA ASP A 94 1.48 14.34 9.40
C ASP A 94 1.04 15.71 8.84
N MET A 95 0.80 15.80 7.52
CA MET A 95 0.32 17.02 6.86
C MET A 95 -1.18 16.96 6.50
N SER A 96 -1.89 15.91 6.92
CA SER A 96 -3.33 15.69 6.63
C SER A 96 -4.22 15.98 7.83
#